data_AF-A0A9E2H7Q7-F1
#
_entry.id   AF-A0A9E2H7Q7-F1
#
_cell.length_a   1.000
_cell.length_b   1.000
_cell.length_c   1.000
_cell.angle_alpha   90.00
_cell.angle_beta   90.00
_cell.angle_gamma   90.00
#
_symmetry.space_group_name_H-M   'P 1'
#
loop_
_entity.id
_entity.type
_entity.pdbx_description
1 polymer ?
#
loop_
_entity_poly.entity_id
_entity_poly.type
_entity_poly.pdbx_seq_one_letter_code
_entity_poly.pdbx_strand_id
1 'polypeptide(L)'
;MMTIRIPYGDDKLEITVPDEHFGGLIEQKRQVAARNVSSLIKDSLAADRLGEFLGDSTRVLVVVNDSYRWTPSHLVLAELSQYLRKISDVRLIVATGLHRKPTDSEIDRILGDGCDISRSGIAYSDAYDADQLDCIGKWRSGKDVLVHKLFGWAEKVIVISSVEPHYFAGFSGGPKSFVPGLAHKSTIEANHSLAVSSDCQPCILEGNPFAESLREAVDLLDLSRVYAIQLVLNTHEDVVGVFTGDLWSSFGRAVDCARSVFVEKVDRQYPVVVAVNSPPLDRNLYQMQKVYENTKGLVMDGGSIIVVSKCQEGVGNDEFLNLAAKYPEPQDVLNAKVEGWSLGFHKLYRTALAKKRISIFAKTDVDPEIVRRVYLDPIDDLQSKINEELEKFGKESKVMFILDAGHVVPHVDRAA
;
A
#
# COMPACT_ATOMS: atom_id res chain seq x y z
N MET A 1 -32.33 -10.97 -14.33
CA MET A 1 -31.92 -10.16 -13.18
C MET A 1 -30.75 -10.86 -12.53
N MET A 2 -29.68 -10.12 -12.23
CA MET A 2 -28.53 -10.61 -11.48
C MET A 2 -28.64 -10.18 -10.02
N THR A 3 -28.38 -11.10 -9.09
CA THR A 3 -28.29 -10.82 -7.66
C THR A 3 -26.83 -10.92 -7.22
N ILE A 4 -26.30 -9.84 -6.66
CA ILE A 4 -24.93 -9.70 -6.17
C ILE A 4 -24.95 -9.65 -4.65
N ARG A 5 -24.07 -10.44 -4.00
CA ARG A 5 -23.90 -10.45 -2.55
C ARG A 5 -22.65 -9.66 -2.17
N ILE A 6 -22.84 -8.55 -1.48
CA ILE A 6 -21.78 -7.61 -1.11
C ILE A 6 -21.46 -7.77 0.38
N PRO A 7 -20.20 -8.11 0.74
CA PRO A 7 -19.75 -8.08 2.13
C PRO A 7 -19.93 -6.70 2.78
N TYR A 8 -20.34 -6.67 4.05
CA TYR A 8 -20.47 -5.44 4.84
C TYR A 8 -20.19 -5.72 6.32
N GLY A 9 -18.91 -5.66 6.72
CA GLY A 9 -18.46 -6.26 7.97
C GLY A 9 -18.79 -7.75 8.01
N ASP A 10 -19.44 -8.21 9.09
CA ASP A 10 -19.90 -9.59 9.24
C ASP A 10 -21.23 -9.88 8.49
N ASP A 11 -21.88 -8.85 7.96
CA ASP A 11 -23.16 -8.94 7.27
C ASP A 11 -22.97 -9.05 5.74
N LYS A 12 -24.07 -9.28 5.02
CA LYS A 12 -24.11 -9.25 3.55
C LYS A 12 -25.29 -8.42 3.07
N LEU A 13 -25.03 -7.51 2.13
CA LEU A 13 -26.06 -6.78 1.39
C LEU A 13 -26.38 -7.55 0.11
N GLU A 14 -27.66 -7.73 -0.21
CA GLU A 14 -28.10 -8.31 -1.48
C GLU A 14 -28.59 -7.19 -2.41
N ILE A 15 -27.95 -7.07 -3.58
CA ILE A 15 -28.29 -6.09 -4.61
C ILE A 15 -28.79 -6.83 -5.84
N THR A 16 -29.87 -6.33 -6.43
CA THR A 16 -30.42 -6.86 -7.67
C THR A 16 -30.30 -5.84 -8.79
N VAL A 17 -29.81 -6.27 -9.94
CA VAL A 17 -29.63 -5.44 -11.14
C VAL A 17 -30.26 -6.15 -12.34
N PRO A 18 -31.06 -5.47 -13.17
CA PRO A 18 -31.50 -6.01 -14.46
C PRO A 18 -30.32 -6.42 -15.34
N ASP A 19 -30.45 -7.51 -16.11
CA ASP A 19 -29.32 -8.09 -16.85
C ASP A 19 -28.73 -7.09 -17.87
N GLU A 20 -29.57 -6.22 -18.43
CA GLU A 20 -29.18 -5.14 -19.34
C GLU A 20 -28.25 -4.10 -18.70
N HIS A 21 -28.43 -3.83 -17.40
CA HIS A 21 -27.63 -2.89 -16.62
C HIS A 21 -26.40 -3.54 -15.96
N PHE A 22 -26.24 -4.86 -16.04
CA PHE A 22 -25.10 -5.54 -15.46
C PHE A 22 -23.85 -5.37 -16.33
N GLY A 23 -22.87 -4.62 -15.82
CA GLY A 23 -21.59 -4.36 -16.48
C GLY A 23 -20.54 -5.43 -16.26
N GLY A 24 -20.64 -6.17 -15.16
CA GLY A 24 -19.72 -7.23 -14.78
C GLY A 24 -19.46 -7.26 -13.28
N LEU A 25 -18.68 -8.25 -12.87
CA LEU A 25 -18.26 -8.47 -11.49
C LEU A 25 -16.79 -8.86 -11.48
N ILE A 26 -15.99 -8.09 -10.75
CA ILE A 26 -14.59 -8.40 -10.46
C ILE A 26 -14.53 -8.98 -9.05
N GLU A 27 -14.23 -10.28 -8.99
CA GLU A 27 -14.02 -11.01 -7.75
C GLU A 27 -12.53 -11.32 -7.56
N GLN A 28 -12.18 -11.79 -6.36
CA GLN A 28 -10.84 -12.27 -6.07
C GLN A 28 -10.46 -13.39 -7.03
N LYS A 29 -9.36 -13.22 -7.76
CA LYS A 29 -8.76 -14.33 -8.50
C LYS A 29 -8.26 -15.35 -7.49
N ARG A 30 -8.76 -16.59 -7.58
CA ARG A 30 -8.17 -17.70 -6.85
C ARG A 30 -6.77 -17.97 -7.40
N GLN A 31 -5.78 -17.44 -6.72
CA GLN A 31 -4.36 -17.59 -7.06
C GLN A 31 -3.84 -18.90 -6.45
N VAL A 32 -2.96 -19.60 -7.19
CA VAL A 32 -2.34 -20.82 -6.67
C VAL A 32 -1.23 -20.43 -5.71
N ALA A 33 -1.47 -20.61 -4.41
CA ALA A 33 -0.44 -20.47 -3.38
C ALA A 33 0.75 -21.40 -3.66
N ALA A 34 1.95 -20.98 -3.26
CA ALA A 34 3.12 -21.85 -3.33
C ALA A 34 2.91 -23.09 -2.46
N ARG A 35 3.06 -24.29 -3.04
CA ARG A 35 2.82 -25.58 -2.34
C ARG A 35 3.72 -25.77 -1.12
N ASN A 36 4.92 -25.23 -1.15
CA ASN A 36 5.87 -25.24 -0.03
C ASN A 36 6.65 -23.92 -0.02
N VAL A 37 6.23 -23.01 0.86
CA VAL A 37 6.81 -21.66 0.96
C VAL A 37 8.24 -21.69 1.49
N SER A 38 8.55 -22.55 2.46
CA SER A 38 9.91 -22.68 3.01
C SER A 38 10.90 -23.15 1.94
N SER A 39 10.54 -24.15 1.13
CA SER A 39 11.42 -24.58 0.03
C SER A 39 11.57 -23.49 -1.03
N LEU A 40 10.48 -22.77 -1.36
CA LEU A 40 10.55 -21.64 -2.30
C LEU A 40 11.52 -20.55 -1.83
N ILE A 41 11.45 -20.17 -0.55
CA ILE A 41 12.36 -19.19 0.04
C ILE A 41 13.79 -19.72 -0.02
N LYS A 42 14.03 -20.94 0.47
CA LYS A 42 15.36 -21.56 0.50
C LYS A 42 16.00 -21.62 -0.89
N ASP A 43 15.25 -22.09 -1.89
CA ASP A 43 15.71 -22.24 -3.26
C ASP A 43 16.00 -20.87 -3.90
N SER A 44 15.18 -19.86 -3.62
CA SER A 44 15.40 -18.49 -4.10
C SER A 44 16.68 -17.88 -3.53
N LEU A 45 16.90 -18.00 -2.20
CA LEU A 45 18.10 -17.49 -1.53
C LEU A 45 19.39 -18.18 -2.04
N ALA A 46 19.31 -19.47 -2.34
CA ALA A 46 20.43 -20.23 -2.90
C ALA A 46 20.70 -19.84 -4.36
N ALA A 47 19.65 -19.73 -5.18
CA ALA A 47 19.75 -19.40 -6.61
C ALA A 47 20.35 -18.00 -6.85
N ASP A 48 19.95 -17.01 -6.06
CA ASP A 48 20.48 -15.65 -6.12
C ASP A 48 21.73 -15.45 -5.21
N ARG A 49 22.36 -16.56 -4.77
CA ARG A 49 23.70 -16.61 -4.18
C ARG A 49 23.88 -15.76 -2.93
N LEU A 50 22.90 -15.78 -2.01
CA LEU A 50 22.98 -15.07 -0.73
C LEU A 50 24.30 -15.34 0.03
N GLY A 51 24.79 -16.57 0.02
CA GLY A 51 26.06 -16.93 0.66
C GLY A 51 27.27 -16.20 0.08
N GLU A 52 27.34 -16.04 -1.25
CA GLU A 52 28.41 -15.28 -1.92
C GLU A 52 28.28 -13.79 -1.62
N PHE A 53 27.04 -13.26 -1.60
CA PHE A 53 26.79 -11.86 -1.25
C PHE A 53 27.26 -11.51 0.17
N LEU A 54 27.00 -12.41 1.12
CA LEU A 54 27.41 -12.25 2.52
C LEU A 54 28.94 -12.36 2.67
N GLY A 55 29.59 -13.25 1.92
CA GLY A 55 31.04 -13.42 1.95
C GLY A 55 31.60 -13.55 3.37
N ASP A 56 32.68 -12.82 3.65
CA ASP A 56 33.32 -12.76 4.97
C ASP A 56 32.82 -11.58 5.84
N SER A 57 31.61 -11.06 5.56
CA SER A 57 31.07 -9.94 6.33
C SER A 57 30.90 -10.29 7.81
N THR A 58 31.16 -9.30 8.66
CA THR A 58 31.08 -9.45 10.12
C THR A 58 29.91 -8.69 10.72
N ARG A 59 29.41 -7.66 10.01
CA ARG A 59 28.28 -6.81 10.42
C ARG A 59 27.17 -6.83 9.39
N VAL A 60 26.05 -7.47 9.73
CA VAL A 60 24.87 -7.58 8.86
C VAL A 60 23.67 -6.91 9.51
N LEU A 61 22.99 -6.05 8.76
CA LEU A 61 21.70 -5.49 9.14
C LEU A 61 20.58 -6.22 8.39
N VAL A 62 19.57 -6.70 9.12
CA VAL A 62 18.34 -7.26 8.56
C VAL A 62 17.21 -6.25 8.74
N VAL A 63 16.65 -5.75 7.65
CA VAL A 63 15.52 -4.81 7.65
C VAL A 63 14.24 -5.59 7.41
N VAL A 64 13.24 -5.42 8.28
CA VAL A 64 11.92 -6.06 8.13
C VAL A 64 10.82 -5.01 8.12
N ASN A 65 9.73 -5.29 7.40
CA ASN A 65 8.51 -4.52 7.52
C ASN A 65 7.93 -4.54 8.94
N ASP A 66 7.17 -3.51 9.29
CA ASP A 66 6.44 -3.40 10.56
C ASP A 66 5.12 -4.20 10.59
N SER A 67 4.36 -4.03 11.67
CA SER A 67 3.12 -4.77 11.92
C SER A 67 1.94 -4.34 11.04
N TYR A 68 2.05 -3.24 10.31
CA TYR A 68 1.03 -2.79 9.35
C TYR A 68 1.20 -3.46 7.97
N ARG A 69 2.07 -4.48 7.89
CA ARG A 69 2.24 -5.33 6.74
C ARG A 69 2.06 -6.79 7.14
N TRP A 70 1.41 -7.55 6.26
CA TRP A 70 1.28 -9.00 6.37
C TRP A 70 2.48 -9.75 5.80
N THR A 71 3.65 -9.10 5.74
CA THR A 71 4.87 -9.74 5.27
C THR A 71 5.23 -10.90 6.21
N PRO A 72 5.33 -12.15 5.73
CA PRO A 72 5.63 -13.30 6.57
C PRO A 72 7.15 -13.38 6.80
N SER A 73 7.71 -12.31 7.40
CA SER A 73 9.13 -12.15 7.66
C SER A 73 9.69 -13.32 8.47
N HIS A 74 8.92 -13.87 9.40
CA HIS A 74 9.28 -15.04 10.20
C HIS A 74 9.70 -16.26 9.35
N LEU A 75 9.03 -16.51 8.21
CA LEU A 75 9.40 -17.61 7.32
C LEU A 75 10.76 -17.37 6.67
N VAL A 76 11.04 -16.13 6.28
CA VAL A 76 12.34 -15.75 5.70
C VAL A 76 13.44 -15.77 6.75
N LEU A 77 13.19 -15.24 7.94
CA LEU A 77 14.14 -15.21 9.05
C LEU A 77 14.55 -16.62 9.46
N ALA A 78 13.61 -17.57 9.50
CA ALA A 78 13.89 -18.97 9.77
C ALA A 78 14.90 -19.56 8.76
N GLU A 79 14.71 -19.30 7.46
CA GLU A 79 15.65 -19.77 6.42
C GLU A 79 16.99 -19.01 6.44
N LEU A 80 16.99 -17.72 6.79
CA LEU A 80 18.20 -16.91 6.94
C LEU A 80 19.06 -17.32 8.13
N SER A 81 18.48 -17.94 9.17
CA SER A 81 19.18 -18.32 10.40
C SER A 81 20.49 -19.09 10.14
N GLN A 82 20.51 -20.00 9.17
CA GLN A 82 21.69 -20.80 8.82
C GLN A 82 22.85 -19.97 8.25
N TYR A 83 22.55 -18.84 7.60
CA TYR A 83 23.54 -17.91 7.06
C TYR A 83 24.01 -16.97 8.17
N LEU A 84 23.05 -16.42 8.93
CA LEU A 84 23.31 -15.40 9.95
C LEU A 84 24.08 -15.93 11.16
N ARG A 85 23.95 -17.21 11.51
CA ARG A 85 24.73 -17.85 12.61
C ARG A 85 26.25 -17.82 12.41
N LYS A 86 26.73 -17.56 11.19
CA LYS A 86 28.17 -17.43 10.87
C LYS A 86 28.68 -16.00 11.02
N ILE A 87 27.78 -15.03 11.15
CA ILE A 87 28.09 -13.60 11.22
C ILE A 87 28.26 -13.20 12.69
N SER A 88 29.30 -12.42 12.99
CA SER A 88 29.65 -12.07 14.36
C SER A 88 28.70 -11.06 15.01
N ASP A 89 28.24 -10.04 14.27
CA ASP A 89 27.30 -9.01 14.76
C ASP A 89 26.15 -8.85 13.75
N VAL A 90 24.99 -9.41 14.11
CA VAL A 90 23.75 -9.31 13.34
C VAL A 90 22.77 -8.45 14.11
N ARG A 91 22.24 -7.42 13.43
CA ARG A 91 21.17 -6.58 13.97
C ARG A 91 19.95 -6.66 13.09
N LEU A 92 18.78 -6.61 13.70
CA LEU A 92 17.52 -6.49 12.99
C LEU A 92 16.94 -5.11 13.25
N ILE A 93 16.39 -4.47 12.23
CA ILE A 93 15.62 -3.23 12.38
C ILE A 93 14.24 -3.38 11.77
N VAL A 94 13.23 -2.97 12.53
CA VAL A 94 11.86 -2.85 12.04
C VAL A 94 11.67 -1.48 11.38
N ALA A 95 11.29 -1.50 10.10
CA ALA A 95 11.09 -0.33 9.26
C ALA A 95 9.68 0.24 9.43
N THR A 96 9.51 1.12 10.41
CA THR A 96 8.23 1.72 10.84
C THR A 96 7.81 2.94 10.00
N GLY A 97 8.76 3.66 9.39
CA GLY A 97 8.50 4.98 8.83
C GLY A 97 7.85 5.93 9.85
N LEU A 98 6.65 6.45 9.54
CA LEU A 98 5.89 7.33 10.45
C LEU A 98 5.00 6.58 11.45
N HIS A 99 5.00 5.25 11.44
CA HIS A 99 4.18 4.48 12.38
C HIS A 99 4.82 4.44 13.77
N ARG A 100 4.00 4.15 14.77
CA ARG A 100 4.47 3.86 16.13
C ARG A 100 5.38 2.63 16.15
N LYS A 101 6.21 2.54 17.18
CA LYS A 101 6.89 1.30 17.53
C LYS A 101 5.88 0.14 17.68
N PRO A 102 6.17 -1.06 17.15
CA PRO A 102 5.32 -2.23 17.35
C PRO A 102 5.28 -2.67 18.82
N THR A 103 4.17 -3.29 19.23
CA THR A 103 4.03 -3.96 20.53
C THR A 103 4.82 -5.26 20.57
N ASP A 104 5.05 -5.82 21.77
CA ASP A 104 5.74 -7.11 21.90
C ASP A 104 5.05 -8.24 21.12
N SER A 105 3.71 -8.31 21.17
CA SER A 105 2.94 -9.30 20.40
C SER A 105 3.05 -9.12 18.89
N GLU A 106 3.12 -7.87 18.41
CA GLU A 106 3.34 -7.57 17.01
C GLU A 106 4.75 -7.97 16.57
N ILE A 107 5.75 -7.81 17.44
CA ILE A 107 7.11 -8.27 17.20
C ILE A 107 7.21 -9.78 17.18
N ASP A 108 6.58 -10.47 18.12
CA ASP A 108 6.55 -11.94 18.13
C ASP A 108 5.95 -12.48 16.83
N ARG A 109 4.93 -11.83 16.25
CA ARG A 109 4.39 -12.17 14.92
C ARG A 109 5.36 -11.89 13.77
N ILE A 110 6.09 -10.77 13.81
CA ILE A 110 7.06 -10.41 12.76
C ILE A 110 8.22 -11.41 12.73
N LEU A 111 8.74 -11.77 13.91
CA LEU A 111 9.93 -12.61 14.05
C LEU A 111 9.60 -14.10 13.96
N GLY A 112 8.49 -14.51 14.57
CA GLY A 112 8.16 -15.91 14.84
C GLY A 112 9.22 -16.64 15.66
N ASP A 113 8.98 -17.92 15.92
CA ASP A 113 9.86 -18.75 16.76
C ASP A 113 11.19 -19.10 16.08
N GLY A 114 11.32 -18.89 14.76
CA GLY A 114 12.51 -19.23 13.97
C GLY A 114 13.60 -18.15 13.95
N CYS A 115 13.42 -17.02 14.63
CA CYS A 115 14.39 -15.93 14.65
C CYS A 115 15.42 -16.12 15.79
N ASP A 116 16.68 -16.38 15.42
CA ASP A 116 17.78 -16.53 16.38
C ASP A 116 18.40 -15.21 16.85
N ILE A 117 17.91 -14.07 16.36
CA ILE A 117 18.45 -12.76 16.73
C ILE A 117 17.90 -12.39 18.12
N SER A 118 18.80 -12.20 19.08
CA SER A 118 18.45 -11.75 20.44
C SER A 118 17.59 -10.48 20.38
N ARG A 119 16.60 -10.36 21.27
CA ARG A 119 15.77 -9.14 21.41
C ARG A 119 16.62 -7.88 21.63
N SER A 120 17.79 -7.98 22.26
CA SER A 120 18.72 -6.85 22.43
C SER A 120 19.39 -6.38 21.13
N GLY A 121 19.37 -7.21 20.09
CA GLY A 121 19.84 -6.91 18.74
C GLY A 121 18.75 -6.33 17.82
N ILE A 122 17.55 -6.07 18.35
CA ILE A 122 16.42 -5.51 17.60
C ILE A 122 16.35 -4.01 17.82
N ALA A 123 16.52 -3.26 16.73
CA ALA A 123 16.25 -1.85 16.64
C ALA A 123 14.87 -1.58 16.02
N TYR A 124 14.38 -0.37 16.23
CA TYR A 124 13.13 0.11 15.67
C TYR A 124 13.43 1.47 15.06
N SER A 125 13.08 1.67 13.80
CA SER A 125 13.20 3.01 13.23
C SER A 125 12.25 3.96 13.98
N ASP A 126 12.72 5.15 14.30
CA ASP A 126 11.89 6.25 14.75
C ASP A 126 12.16 7.46 13.86
N ALA A 127 11.21 7.79 13.00
CA ALA A 127 11.33 8.91 12.06
C ALA A 127 11.40 10.27 12.76
N TYR A 128 11.14 10.37 14.06
CA TYR A 128 11.17 11.59 14.84
C TYR A 128 12.46 11.73 15.69
N ASP A 129 13.23 10.64 15.84
CA ASP A 129 14.47 10.61 16.63
C ASP A 129 15.68 10.98 15.76
N ALA A 130 16.09 12.25 15.83
CA ALA A 130 17.23 12.77 15.08
C ALA A 130 18.55 12.04 15.41
N ASP A 131 18.70 11.44 16.60
CA ASP A 131 19.93 10.75 17.00
C ASP A 131 20.08 9.38 16.29
N GLN A 132 19.01 8.87 15.66
CA GLN A 132 19.04 7.63 14.90
C GLN A 132 19.47 7.81 13.45
N LEU A 133 19.67 9.04 12.97
CA LEU A 133 19.64 9.34 11.55
C LEU A 133 20.95 9.98 11.07
N ASP A 134 21.41 9.54 9.90
CA ASP A 134 22.54 10.11 9.18
C ASP A 134 22.08 10.67 7.83
N CYS A 135 22.74 11.74 7.39
CA CYS A 135 22.57 12.28 6.05
C CYS A 135 23.35 11.44 5.04
N ILE A 136 22.64 10.81 4.11
CA ILE A 136 23.25 10.00 3.03
C ILE A 136 23.50 10.79 1.75
N GLY A 137 23.05 12.04 1.71
CA GLY A 137 23.21 12.91 0.54
C GLY A 137 22.09 13.93 0.45
N LYS A 138 21.93 14.53 -0.72
CA LYS A 138 20.91 15.53 -1.01
C LYS A 138 20.12 15.13 -2.25
N TRP A 139 18.83 15.41 -2.25
CA TRP A 139 18.08 15.44 -3.50
C TRP A 139 18.63 16.52 -4.44
N ARG A 140 18.28 16.44 -5.71
CA ARG A 140 18.46 17.49 -6.72
C ARG A 140 17.87 18.84 -6.29
N SER A 141 16.84 18.82 -5.45
CA SER A 141 16.26 20.02 -4.84
C SER A 141 17.15 20.67 -3.76
N GLY A 142 18.26 20.04 -3.37
CA GLY A 142 19.22 20.50 -2.36
C GLY A 142 18.87 20.13 -0.92
N LYS A 143 17.69 19.56 -0.67
CA LYS A 143 17.26 19.07 0.65
C LYS A 143 18.01 17.79 1.03
N ASP A 144 18.33 17.65 2.31
CA ASP A 144 19.03 16.48 2.84
C ASP A 144 18.12 15.23 2.87
N VAL A 145 18.70 14.09 2.50
CA VAL A 145 18.08 12.77 2.63
C VAL A 145 18.66 12.11 3.87
N LEU A 146 17.80 11.86 4.86
CA LEU A 146 18.18 11.34 6.17
C LEU A 146 17.59 9.94 6.35
N VAL A 147 18.45 8.96 6.66
CA VAL A 147 18.05 7.56 6.92
C VAL A 147 18.76 7.01 8.15
N HIS A 148 18.28 5.89 8.65
CA HIS A 148 18.78 5.29 9.89
C HIS A 148 20.28 4.94 9.82
N LYS A 149 21.07 5.40 10.80
CA LYS A 149 22.54 5.23 10.90
C LYS A 149 23.03 3.79 10.88
N LEU A 150 22.16 2.84 11.25
CA LEU A 150 22.47 1.40 11.14
C LEU A 150 22.77 0.97 9.70
N PHE A 151 22.26 1.69 8.69
CA PHE A 151 22.64 1.42 7.31
C PHE A 151 24.15 1.64 7.11
N GLY A 152 24.71 2.75 7.61
CA GLY A 152 26.15 3.05 7.52
C GLY A 152 27.03 2.15 8.40
N TRP A 153 26.49 1.62 9.49
CA TRP A 153 27.16 0.65 10.36
C TRP A 153 27.39 -0.72 9.68
N ALA A 154 26.47 -1.12 8.80
CA ALA A 154 26.45 -2.45 8.19
C ALA A 154 27.44 -2.60 7.02
N GLU A 155 28.08 -3.77 6.92
CA GLU A 155 28.84 -4.16 5.74
C GLU A 155 27.92 -4.73 4.65
N LYS A 156 26.86 -5.42 5.07
CA LYS A 156 25.82 -5.97 4.22
C LYS A 156 24.44 -5.74 4.87
N VAL A 157 23.45 -5.46 4.03
CA VAL A 157 22.07 -5.20 4.43
C VAL A 157 21.17 -6.19 3.71
N ILE A 158 20.38 -6.96 4.46
CA ILE A 158 19.33 -7.81 3.92
C ILE A 158 18.00 -7.09 4.16
N VAL A 159 17.17 -6.96 3.13
CA VAL A 159 15.87 -6.30 3.24
C VAL A 159 14.75 -7.29 2.93
N ILE A 160 13.83 -7.48 3.86
CA ILE A 160 12.68 -8.36 3.73
C ILE A 160 11.42 -7.50 3.62
N SER A 161 10.72 -7.59 2.49
CA SER A 161 9.50 -6.82 2.25
C SER A 161 8.50 -7.57 1.39
N SER A 162 7.23 -7.16 1.44
CA SER A 162 6.21 -7.58 0.47
C SER A 162 5.86 -6.49 -0.53
N VAL A 163 5.48 -6.89 -1.75
CA VAL A 163 5.11 -6.03 -2.88
C VAL A 163 3.63 -6.23 -3.21
N GLU A 164 2.88 -5.13 -3.18
CA GLU A 164 1.47 -5.02 -3.57
C GLU A 164 1.21 -3.63 -4.18
N PRO A 165 0.12 -3.41 -4.93
CA PRO A 165 -0.23 -2.09 -5.42
C PRO A 165 -0.37 -1.06 -4.30
N HIS A 166 0.14 0.15 -4.56
CA HIS A 166 0.02 1.27 -3.66
C HIS A 166 -0.58 2.48 -4.38
N TYR A 167 -1.69 3.00 -3.85
CA TYR A 167 -2.60 3.91 -4.54
C TYR A 167 -2.01 5.23 -5.08
N PHE A 168 -0.87 5.70 -4.56
CA PHE A 168 -0.10 6.82 -5.16
C PHE A 168 1.35 6.47 -5.51
N ALA A 169 1.90 5.37 -4.98
CA ALA A 169 3.33 5.08 -5.10
C ALA A 169 3.63 4.08 -6.23
N GLY A 170 2.61 3.68 -6.99
CA GLY A 170 2.67 2.53 -7.87
C GLY A 170 2.57 1.22 -7.08
N PHE A 171 3.63 0.88 -6.36
CA PHE A 171 3.75 -0.36 -5.58
C PHE A 171 4.38 -0.12 -4.20
N SER A 172 4.12 -1.04 -3.28
CA SER A 172 4.84 -1.17 -2.00
C SER A 172 6.15 -1.96 -2.18
N GLY A 173 6.85 -2.26 -1.08
CA GLY A 173 8.10 -3.04 -1.11
C GLY A 173 9.29 -2.31 -1.72
N GLY A 174 10.36 -3.07 -2.00
CA GLY A 174 11.59 -2.56 -2.62
C GLY A 174 12.13 -1.29 -1.94
N PRO A 175 12.19 -0.16 -2.65
CA PRO A 175 12.74 1.09 -2.12
C PRO A 175 11.99 1.61 -0.89
N LYS A 176 10.72 1.21 -0.68
CA LYS A 176 9.93 1.68 0.47
C LYS A 176 10.41 1.17 1.82
N SER A 177 11.22 0.12 1.86
CA SER A 177 11.89 -0.34 3.08
C SER A 177 12.93 0.66 3.58
N PHE A 178 13.46 1.52 2.72
CA PHE A 178 14.38 2.59 3.10
C PHE A 178 13.64 3.92 3.27
N VAL A 179 12.85 4.33 2.28
CA VAL A 179 12.06 5.57 2.34
C VAL A 179 10.60 5.22 2.02
N PRO A 180 9.67 5.23 2.98
CA PRO A 180 9.80 5.83 4.31
C PRO A 180 10.41 4.93 5.39
N GLY A 181 10.61 3.63 5.15
CA GLY A 181 10.79 2.64 6.22
C GLY A 181 11.86 2.94 7.28
N LEU A 182 13.01 3.48 6.88
CA LEU A 182 14.14 3.85 7.73
C LEU A 182 14.44 5.36 7.70
N ALA A 183 13.55 6.16 7.13
CA ALA A 183 13.82 7.56 6.84
C ALA A 183 13.35 8.49 7.96
N HIS A 184 14.01 9.64 8.10
CA HIS A 184 13.53 10.71 8.96
C HIS A 184 12.21 11.28 8.44
N LYS A 185 11.39 11.82 9.34
CA LYS A 185 10.14 12.52 9.02
C LYS A 185 10.33 13.55 7.92
N SER A 186 11.34 14.42 8.00
CA SER A 186 11.55 15.44 6.95
C SER A 186 11.76 14.82 5.57
N THR A 187 12.39 13.65 5.51
CA THR A 187 12.62 12.94 4.26
C THR A 187 11.35 12.30 3.73
N ILE A 188 10.59 11.69 4.63
CA ILE A 188 9.29 11.10 4.32
C ILE A 188 8.32 12.17 3.80
N GLU A 189 8.20 13.29 4.50
CA GLU A 189 7.29 14.39 4.16
C GLU A 189 7.66 15.05 2.83
N ALA A 190 8.96 15.21 2.56
CA ALA A 190 9.43 15.72 1.27
C ALA A 190 8.94 14.85 0.11
N ASN A 191 9.09 13.53 0.19
CA ASN A 191 8.60 12.61 -0.85
C ASN A 191 7.07 12.53 -0.88
N HIS A 192 6.39 12.49 0.28
CA HIS A 192 4.93 12.40 0.35
C HIS A 192 4.21 13.68 -0.08
N SER A 193 4.87 14.83 -0.05
CA SER A 193 4.32 16.06 -0.64
C SER A 193 3.99 15.91 -2.13
N LEU A 194 4.65 14.99 -2.84
CA LEU A 194 4.42 14.70 -4.27
C LEU A 194 3.19 13.82 -4.51
N ALA A 195 2.65 13.16 -3.48
CA ALA A 195 1.51 12.26 -3.60
C ALA A 195 0.21 12.97 -4.06
N VAL A 196 0.18 14.30 -4.05
CA VAL A 196 -0.95 15.11 -4.55
C VAL A 196 -1.03 15.20 -6.08
N SER A 197 0.05 14.84 -6.79
CA SER A 197 0.04 14.82 -8.27
C SER A 197 -0.99 13.82 -8.81
N SER A 198 -1.65 14.20 -9.91
CA SER A 198 -2.51 13.31 -10.69
C SER A 198 -1.75 12.17 -11.35
N ASP A 199 -0.43 12.29 -11.53
CA ASP A 199 0.40 11.25 -12.15
C ASP A 199 0.80 10.16 -11.14
N CYS A 200 0.62 10.42 -9.85
CA CYS A 200 0.78 9.44 -8.79
C CYS A 200 -0.43 8.50 -8.77
N GLN A 201 -0.33 7.37 -9.46
CA GLN A 201 -1.41 6.40 -9.66
C GLN A 201 -1.03 4.99 -9.14
N PRO A 202 -2.00 4.14 -8.79
CA PRO A 202 -1.73 2.75 -8.48
C PRO A 202 -1.10 2.05 -9.68
N CYS A 203 -0.16 1.14 -9.42
CA CYS A 203 0.54 0.36 -10.45
C CYS A 203 1.34 1.17 -11.50
N ILE A 204 1.62 2.47 -11.29
CA ILE A 204 2.46 3.28 -12.17
C ILE A 204 3.74 3.68 -11.43
N LEU A 205 4.91 3.32 -11.99
CA LEU A 205 6.23 3.65 -11.46
C LEU A 205 6.96 4.69 -12.33
N GLU A 206 6.96 4.49 -13.64
CA GLU A 206 7.54 5.44 -14.61
C GLU A 206 6.58 6.62 -14.82
N GLY A 207 7.10 7.85 -14.81
CA GLY A 207 6.29 9.07 -14.89
C GLY A 207 5.54 9.40 -13.59
N ASN A 208 5.67 8.58 -12.55
CA ASN A 208 5.08 8.84 -11.24
C ASN A 208 6.10 9.64 -10.39
N PRO A 209 5.86 10.94 -10.12
CA PRO A 209 6.84 11.79 -9.45
C PRO A 209 7.14 11.32 -8.02
N PHE A 210 6.18 10.69 -7.33
CA PHE A 210 6.43 10.11 -6.01
C PHE A 210 7.43 8.94 -6.12
N ALA A 211 7.22 8.03 -7.07
CA ALA A 211 8.08 6.86 -7.27
C ALA A 211 9.47 7.23 -7.78
N GLU A 212 9.56 8.22 -8.67
CA GLU A 212 10.84 8.74 -9.18
C GLU A 212 11.65 9.44 -8.10
N SER A 213 11.00 10.28 -7.27
CA SER A 213 11.65 10.91 -6.12
C SER A 213 12.10 9.89 -5.07
N LEU A 214 11.32 8.81 -4.89
CA LEU A 214 11.68 7.71 -4.02
C LEU A 214 12.94 6.98 -4.54
N ARG A 215 12.99 6.71 -5.84
CA ARG A 215 14.17 6.13 -6.50
C ARG A 215 15.39 7.03 -6.34
N GLU A 216 15.24 8.33 -6.57
CA GLU A 216 16.32 9.30 -6.37
C GLU A 216 16.91 9.25 -4.95
N ALA A 217 16.05 9.16 -3.92
CA ALA A 217 16.50 9.07 -2.53
C ALA A 217 17.25 7.76 -2.24
N VAL A 218 16.76 6.64 -2.76
CA VAL A 218 17.31 5.30 -2.51
C VAL A 218 18.61 5.07 -3.30
N ASP A 219 18.74 5.66 -4.49
CA ASP A 219 19.96 5.58 -5.31
C ASP A 219 21.16 6.34 -4.69
N LEU A 220 20.95 7.13 -3.61
CA LEU A 220 22.03 7.71 -2.81
C LEU A 220 22.70 6.69 -1.88
N LEU A 221 22.05 5.55 -1.60
CA LEU A 221 22.60 4.47 -0.80
C LEU A 221 23.62 3.65 -1.60
N ASP A 222 24.61 3.06 -0.92
CA ASP A 222 25.48 2.05 -1.52
C ASP A 222 24.71 0.72 -1.70
N LEU A 223 23.92 0.63 -2.77
CA LEU A 223 23.06 -0.52 -3.07
C LEU A 223 23.85 -1.80 -3.36
N SER A 224 25.16 -1.73 -3.60
CA SER A 224 26.01 -2.93 -3.76
C SER A 224 26.11 -3.76 -2.46
N ARG A 225 25.75 -3.15 -1.33
CA ARG A 225 25.67 -3.79 -0.01
C ARG A 225 24.27 -4.27 0.33
N VAL A 226 23.29 -4.16 -0.57
CA VAL A 226 21.90 -4.52 -0.30
C VAL A 226 21.53 -5.81 -1.02
N TYR A 227 20.96 -6.76 -0.27
CA TYR A 227 20.31 -7.95 -0.79
C TYR A 227 18.83 -7.89 -0.42
N ALA A 228 17.98 -7.76 -1.43
CA ALA A 228 16.56 -7.66 -1.24
C ALA A 228 15.88 -9.04 -1.33
N ILE A 229 14.83 -9.21 -0.54
CA ILE A 229 13.93 -10.37 -0.52
C ILE A 229 12.52 -9.82 -0.60
N GLN A 230 11.95 -9.86 -1.80
CA GLN A 230 10.62 -9.36 -2.13
C GLN A 230 9.62 -10.52 -2.18
N LEU A 231 8.63 -10.50 -1.30
CA LEU A 231 7.52 -11.44 -1.33
C LEU A 231 6.32 -10.84 -2.03
N VAL A 232 5.58 -11.65 -2.78
CA VAL A 232 4.26 -11.28 -3.30
C VAL A 232 3.25 -12.21 -2.66
N LEU A 233 2.25 -11.63 -2.00
CA LEU A 233 1.17 -12.35 -1.35
C LEU A 233 -0.11 -12.18 -2.18
N ASN A 234 -1.02 -13.16 -2.14
CA ASN A 234 -2.37 -12.99 -2.66
C ASN A 234 -3.27 -12.27 -1.64
N THR A 235 -4.54 -12.08 -1.98
CA THR A 235 -5.56 -11.46 -1.11
C THR A 235 -5.96 -12.31 0.10
N HIS A 236 -5.47 -13.55 0.20
CA HIS A 236 -5.61 -14.44 1.35
C HIS A 236 -4.32 -14.52 2.19
N GLU A 237 -3.35 -13.64 1.91
CA GLU A 237 -2.04 -13.60 2.56
C GLU A 237 -1.14 -14.83 2.29
N ASP A 238 -1.48 -15.67 1.31
CA ASP A 238 -0.60 -16.75 0.87
C ASP A 238 0.55 -16.21 0.01
N VAL A 239 1.75 -16.75 0.21
CA VAL A 239 2.90 -16.42 -0.64
C VAL A 239 2.72 -17.01 -2.03
N VAL A 240 2.71 -16.13 -3.03
CA VAL A 240 2.64 -16.45 -4.47
C VAL A 240 4.02 -16.46 -5.11
N GLY A 241 4.93 -15.59 -4.64
CA GLY A 241 6.28 -15.51 -5.19
C GLY A 241 7.29 -14.93 -4.21
N VAL A 242 8.56 -15.31 -4.40
CA VAL A 242 9.73 -14.82 -3.66
C VAL A 242 10.78 -14.43 -4.70
N PHE A 243 11.27 -13.20 -4.63
CA PHE A 243 12.21 -12.64 -5.60
C PHE A 243 13.37 -12.01 -4.84
N THR A 244 14.60 -12.43 -5.14
CA THR A 244 15.77 -12.09 -4.32
C THR A 244 16.90 -11.42 -5.10
N GLY A 245 17.95 -10.96 -4.43
CA GLY A 245 19.15 -10.39 -5.07
C GLY A 245 19.19 -8.86 -5.08
N ASP A 246 19.63 -8.27 -6.20
CA ASP A 246 19.70 -6.82 -6.38
C ASP A 246 18.34 -6.13 -6.10
N LEU A 247 18.38 -4.97 -5.45
CA LEU A 247 17.17 -4.25 -5.02
C LEU A 247 16.22 -3.96 -6.18
N TRP A 248 16.73 -3.36 -7.26
CA TRP A 248 15.88 -2.91 -8.37
C TRP A 248 15.42 -4.07 -9.25
N SER A 249 16.31 -5.03 -9.53
CA SER A 249 16.00 -6.22 -10.32
C SER A 249 14.98 -7.12 -9.62
N SER A 250 15.19 -7.43 -8.33
CA SER A 250 14.23 -8.23 -7.54
C SER A 250 12.89 -7.51 -7.39
N PHE A 251 12.90 -6.19 -7.18
CA PHE A 251 11.68 -5.39 -7.09
C PHE A 251 10.91 -5.38 -8.41
N GLY A 252 11.58 -5.22 -9.56
CA GLY A 252 10.95 -5.30 -10.88
C GLY A 252 10.25 -6.65 -11.11
N ARG A 253 10.93 -7.77 -10.83
CA ARG A 253 10.34 -9.12 -10.94
C ARG A 253 9.14 -9.31 -10.00
N ALA A 254 9.23 -8.79 -8.78
CA ALA A 254 8.13 -8.83 -7.82
C ALA A 254 6.94 -7.95 -8.26
N VAL A 255 7.19 -6.80 -8.87
CA VAL A 255 6.16 -5.93 -9.46
C VAL A 255 5.43 -6.65 -10.60
N ASP A 256 6.14 -7.34 -11.49
CA ASP A 256 5.52 -8.11 -12.57
C ASP A 256 4.61 -9.22 -12.04
N CYS A 257 5.07 -9.93 -11.00
CA CYS A 257 4.25 -10.91 -10.30
C CYS A 257 3.03 -10.24 -9.65
N ALA A 258 3.22 -9.16 -8.88
CA ALA A 258 2.14 -8.43 -8.23
C ALA A 258 1.09 -7.90 -9.22
N ARG A 259 1.49 -7.49 -10.43
CA ARG A 259 0.53 -7.14 -11.50
C ARG A 259 -0.35 -8.32 -11.87
N SER A 260 0.22 -9.51 -12.03
CA SER A 260 -0.56 -10.73 -12.32
C SER A 260 -1.50 -11.12 -11.18
N VAL A 261 -1.18 -10.71 -9.94
CA VAL A 261 -2.00 -10.96 -8.75
C VAL A 261 -3.17 -9.99 -8.64
N PHE A 262 -2.88 -8.69 -8.69
CA PHE A 262 -3.80 -7.66 -8.24
C PHE A 262 -4.44 -6.83 -9.36
N VAL A 263 -3.89 -6.86 -10.58
CA VAL A 263 -4.41 -6.05 -11.68
C VAL A 263 -5.43 -6.85 -12.49
N GLU A 264 -6.62 -6.27 -12.65
CA GLU A 264 -7.65 -6.79 -13.54
C GLU A 264 -7.76 -5.91 -14.77
N LYS A 265 -7.58 -6.50 -15.95
CA LYS A 265 -7.74 -5.76 -17.21
C LYS A 265 -9.22 -5.67 -17.55
N VAL A 266 -9.65 -4.46 -17.85
CA VAL A 266 -11.02 -4.16 -18.28
C VAL A 266 -11.00 -3.36 -19.57
N ASP A 267 -12.03 -3.55 -20.38
CA ASP A 267 -12.13 -3.05 -21.75
C ASP A 267 -12.62 -1.59 -21.86
N ARG A 268 -13.29 -1.09 -20.82
CA ARG A 268 -13.85 0.26 -20.81
C ARG A 268 -14.04 0.80 -19.40
N GLN A 269 -14.31 2.11 -19.34
CA GLN A 269 -14.84 2.77 -18.16
C GLN A 269 -16.35 2.59 -18.05
N TYR A 270 -16.87 2.74 -16.83
CA TYR A 270 -18.28 2.58 -16.49
C TYR A 270 -18.88 3.87 -15.90
N PRO A 271 -20.16 4.16 -16.16
CA PRO A 271 -20.88 5.28 -15.53
C PRO A 271 -21.09 5.08 -14.03
N VAL A 272 -21.29 3.84 -13.59
CA VAL A 272 -21.50 3.47 -12.19
C VAL A 272 -20.55 2.34 -11.81
N VAL A 273 -19.78 2.54 -10.74
CA VAL A 273 -18.91 1.52 -10.16
C VAL A 273 -19.26 1.32 -8.70
N VAL A 274 -19.49 0.08 -8.27
CA VAL A 274 -19.65 -0.28 -6.86
C VAL A 274 -18.36 -0.96 -6.41
N ALA A 275 -17.63 -0.30 -5.51
CA ALA A 275 -16.33 -0.76 -5.03
C ALA A 275 -16.41 -1.13 -3.56
N VAL A 276 -16.22 -2.41 -3.25
CA VAL A 276 -16.39 -2.96 -1.92
C VAL A 276 -15.03 -3.08 -1.23
N ASN A 277 -14.95 -2.52 -0.04
CA ASN A 277 -13.88 -2.80 0.90
C ASN A 277 -14.30 -4.00 1.73
N SER A 278 -13.64 -5.15 1.53
CA SER A 278 -13.96 -6.35 2.27
C SER A 278 -13.12 -6.45 3.56
N PRO A 279 -13.62 -7.12 4.62
CA PRO A 279 -12.82 -7.45 5.78
C PRO A 279 -11.51 -8.16 5.40
N PRO A 280 -10.38 -7.88 6.07
CA PRO A 280 -10.23 -7.00 7.24
C PRO A 280 -9.87 -5.54 6.88
N LEU A 281 -9.98 -5.12 5.62
CA LEU A 281 -9.60 -3.75 5.20
C LEU A 281 -10.69 -2.70 5.46
N ASP A 282 -11.92 -3.13 5.77
CA ASP A 282 -13.11 -2.31 5.96
C ASP A 282 -13.23 -1.66 7.35
N ARG A 283 -12.12 -1.57 8.09
CA ARG A 283 -12.08 -1.16 9.49
C ARG A 283 -12.44 0.30 9.73
N ASN A 284 -12.02 1.23 8.88
CA ASN A 284 -12.21 2.66 9.11
C ASN A 284 -12.20 3.52 7.82
N LEU A 285 -12.70 4.76 7.91
CA LEU A 285 -12.76 5.68 6.76
C LEU A 285 -11.38 6.00 6.17
N TYR A 286 -10.34 6.06 6.99
CA TYR A 286 -8.98 6.30 6.51
C TYR A 286 -8.52 5.23 5.51
N GLN A 287 -8.84 3.96 5.75
CA GLN A 287 -8.55 2.84 4.84
C GLN A 287 -9.50 2.81 3.64
N MET A 288 -10.77 3.17 3.81
CA MET A 288 -11.78 3.20 2.73
C MET A 288 -11.28 3.98 1.50
N GLN A 289 -10.47 5.03 1.69
CA GLN A 289 -9.95 5.78 0.54
C GLN A 289 -9.08 4.96 -0.42
N LYS A 290 -8.34 3.95 0.06
CA LYS A 290 -7.54 3.07 -0.83
C LYS A 290 -8.44 2.46 -1.91
N VAL A 291 -9.69 2.16 -1.56
CA VAL A 291 -10.69 1.48 -2.40
C VAL A 291 -11.04 2.31 -3.64
N TYR A 292 -11.49 3.55 -3.47
CA TYR A 292 -11.80 4.39 -4.62
C TYR A 292 -10.55 4.90 -5.32
N GLU A 293 -9.41 5.05 -4.63
CA GLU A 293 -8.17 5.41 -5.31
C GLU A 293 -7.69 4.30 -6.25
N ASN A 294 -7.83 3.03 -5.86
CA ASN A 294 -7.52 1.87 -6.71
C ASN A 294 -8.48 1.73 -7.90
N THR A 295 -9.74 2.14 -7.74
CA THR A 295 -10.82 1.81 -8.69
C THR A 295 -11.36 2.99 -9.47
N LYS A 296 -11.05 4.24 -9.10
CA LYS A 296 -11.55 5.45 -9.80
C LYS A 296 -11.18 5.48 -11.28
N GLY A 297 -10.06 4.85 -11.67
CA GLY A 297 -9.68 4.72 -13.08
C GLY A 297 -10.73 4.03 -13.95
N LEU A 298 -11.58 3.19 -13.35
CA LEU A 298 -12.68 2.49 -14.00
C LEU A 298 -13.93 3.36 -14.21
N VAL A 299 -14.02 4.51 -13.53
CA VAL A 299 -15.19 5.39 -13.60
C VAL A 299 -14.98 6.39 -14.74
N MET A 300 -15.95 6.53 -15.64
CA MET A 300 -15.89 7.55 -16.69
C MET A 300 -15.97 8.97 -16.10
N ASP A 301 -15.58 9.97 -16.87
CA ASP A 301 -15.72 11.37 -16.45
C ASP A 301 -17.20 11.74 -16.27
N GLY A 302 -17.52 12.40 -15.14
CA GLY A 302 -18.89 12.66 -14.70
C GLY A 302 -19.62 11.46 -14.10
N GLY A 303 -18.99 10.28 -14.09
CA GLY A 303 -19.52 9.04 -13.51
C GLY A 303 -19.51 9.01 -11.98
N SER A 304 -20.01 7.91 -11.43
CA SER A 304 -20.20 7.72 -9.99
C SER A 304 -19.52 6.46 -9.49
N ILE A 305 -18.82 6.58 -8.37
CA ILE A 305 -18.34 5.45 -7.59
C ILE A 305 -19.08 5.40 -6.26
N ILE A 306 -19.61 4.23 -5.92
CA ILE A 306 -20.25 3.93 -4.64
C ILE A 306 -19.32 3.00 -3.88
N VAL A 307 -18.72 3.51 -2.81
CA VAL A 307 -17.79 2.76 -1.97
C VAL A 307 -18.56 2.13 -0.82
N VAL A 308 -18.42 0.82 -0.66
CA VAL A 308 -19.11 0.06 0.40
C VAL A 308 -18.07 -0.39 1.42
N SER A 309 -18.16 0.10 2.66
CA SER A 309 -17.23 -0.25 3.75
C SER A 309 -17.87 0.06 5.09
N LYS A 310 -18.00 -0.94 5.97
CA LYS A 310 -18.71 -0.78 7.26
C LYS A 310 -18.04 0.26 8.16
N CYS A 311 -16.71 0.26 8.19
CA CYS A 311 -15.89 1.19 8.99
C CYS A 311 -16.22 1.15 10.49
N GLN A 312 -16.30 -0.06 11.04
CA GLN A 312 -16.68 -0.32 12.43
C GLN A 312 -15.78 0.34 13.49
N GLU A 313 -14.56 0.76 13.14
CA GLU A 313 -13.63 1.51 14.00
C GLU A 313 -13.72 3.03 13.78
N GLY A 314 -14.75 3.51 13.07
CA GLY A 314 -14.94 4.92 12.79
C GLY A 314 -13.94 5.46 11.76
N VAL A 315 -13.25 6.55 12.12
CA VAL A 315 -12.41 7.29 11.16
C VAL A 315 -10.99 6.72 11.05
N GLY A 316 -10.47 6.16 12.15
CA GLY A 316 -9.16 5.50 12.21
C GLY A 316 -7.97 6.40 12.58
N ASN A 317 -8.02 7.70 12.30
CA ASN A 317 -6.99 8.65 12.73
C ASN A 317 -7.61 10.02 13.06
N ASP A 318 -7.46 10.48 14.30
CA ASP A 318 -7.97 11.78 14.76
C ASP A 318 -7.30 12.96 14.03
N GLU A 319 -6.02 12.82 13.64
CA GLU A 319 -5.32 13.84 12.85
C GLU A 319 -6.00 14.07 11.50
N PHE A 320 -6.58 13.01 10.90
CA PHE A 320 -7.33 13.14 9.66
C PHE A 320 -8.59 13.99 9.83
N LEU A 321 -9.28 13.88 10.97
CA LEU A 321 -10.42 14.75 11.30
C LEU A 321 -10.01 16.18 11.64
N ASN A 322 -8.87 16.35 12.32
CA ASN A 322 -8.33 17.68 12.61
C ASN A 322 -7.95 18.41 11.32
N LEU A 323 -7.38 17.69 10.35
CA LEU A 323 -7.14 18.21 9.01
C LEU A 323 -8.43 18.56 8.28
N ALA A 324 -9.44 17.68 8.33
CA ALA A 324 -10.76 17.95 7.74
C ALA A 324 -11.45 19.18 8.38
N ALA A 325 -11.26 19.39 9.68
CA ALA A 325 -11.75 20.59 10.37
C ALA A 325 -11.05 21.87 9.89
N LYS A 326 -9.75 21.78 9.58
CA LYS A 326 -8.93 22.89 9.08
C LYS A 326 -9.29 23.27 7.63
N TYR A 327 -9.74 22.30 6.84
CA TYR A 327 -10.14 22.47 5.44
C TYR A 327 -11.60 22.00 5.27
N PRO A 328 -12.60 22.79 5.70
CA PRO A 328 -13.98 22.34 5.70
C PRO A 328 -14.54 22.06 4.29
N GLU A 329 -14.05 22.76 3.26
CA GLU A 329 -14.49 22.57 1.88
C GLU A 329 -13.40 21.96 0.98
N PRO A 330 -13.75 21.17 -0.05
CA PRO A 330 -12.78 20.62 -1.00
C PRO A 330 -11.87 21.68 -1.64
N GLN A 331 -12.39 22.89 -1.88
CA GLN A 331 -11.60 23.96 -2.47
C GLN A 331 -10.56 24.54 -1.49
N ASP A 332 -10.77 24.44 -0.19
CA ASP A 332 -9.83 24.93 0.83
C ASP A 332 -8.53 24.12 0.81
N VAL A 333 -8.64 22.79 0.76
CA VAL A 333 -7.47 21.92 0.69
C VAL A 333 -6.73 22.05 -0.64
N LEU A 334 -7.45 22.32 -1.74
CA LEU A 334 -6.86 22.52 -3.06
C LEU A 334 -6.10 23.85 -3.20
N ASN A 335 -6.53 24.87 -2.45
CA ASN A 335 -5.86 26.18 -2.39
C ASN A 335 -4.70 26.21 -1.38
N ALA A 336 -4.62 25.23 -0.48
CA ALA A 336 -3.60 25.18 0.54
C ALA A 336 -2.21 25.03 -0.08
N LYS A 337 -1.25 25.82 0.42
CA LYS A 337 0.16 25.59 0.11
C LYS A 337 0.57 24.23 0.70
N VAL A 338 1.29 23.44 -0.10
CA VAL A 338 1.83 22.13 0.31
C VAL A 338 2.93 22.26 1.39
N GLU A 339 3.39 23.49 1.66
CA GLU A 339 4.35 23.80 2.73
C GLU A 339 3.69 23.63 4.11
N GLY A 340 4.03 22.54 4.81
CA GLY A 340 3.41 22.14 6.08
C GLY A 340 2.65 20.81 6.04
N TRP A 341 3.01 19.95 5.08
CA TRP A 341 2.45 18.61 4.91
C TRP A 341 2.43 17.84 6.23
N SER A 342 1.26 17.33 6.62
CA SER A 342 1.11 16.32 7.67
C SER A 342 0.38 15.11 7.12
N LEU A 343 0.58 13.96 7.76
CA LEU A 343 0.05 12.69 7.29
C LEU A 343 -1.49 12.76 7.22
N GLY A 344 -2.04 12.52 6.02
CA GLY A 344 -3.49 12.62 5.78
C GLY A 344 -3.90 13.86 4.97
N PHE A 345 -3.04 14.86 4.80
CA PHE A 345 -3.34 15.98 3.89
C PHE A 345 -3.54 15.50 2.45
N HIS A 346 -2.66 14.61 1.98
CA HIS A 346 -2.75 13.99 0.65
C HIS A 346 -4.07 13.26 0.44
N LYS A 347 -4.66 12.73 1.50
CA LYS A 347 -5.95 12.04 1.46
C LYS A 347 -7.07 13.02 1.11
N LEU A 348 -7.22 14.10 1.88
CA LEU A 348 -8.20 15.15 1.60
C LEU A 348 -8.00 15.79 0.23
N TYR A 349 -6.76 16.13 -0.11
CA TYR A 349 -6.43 16.74 -1.40
C TYR A 349 -6.83 15.84 -2.58
N ARG A 350 -6.49 14.55 -2.52
CA ARG A 350 -6.82 13.60 -3.58
C ARG A 350 -8.33 13.32 -3.67
N THR A 351 -9.04 13.29 -2.55
CA THR A 351 -10.52 13.23 -2.56
C THR A 351 -11.09 14.44 -3.27
N ALA A 352 -10.66 15.65 -2.89
CA ALA A 352 -11.11 16.89 -3.50
C ALA A 352 -10.81 16.95 -5.00
N LEU A 353 -9.62 16.49 -5.41
CA LEU A 353 -9.25 16.39 -6.83
C LEU A 353 -10.11 15.37 -7.58
N ALA A 354 -10.37 14.19 -6.98
CA ALA A 354 -11.21 13.17 -7.58
C ALA A 354 -12.65 13.66 -7.78
N LYS A 355 -13.19 14.44 -6.83
CA LYS A 355 -14.54 15.04 -6.93
C LYS A 355 -14.73 16.04 -8.06
N LYS A 356 -13.64 16.58 -8.62
CA LYS A 356 -13.74 17.39 -9.85
C LYS A 356 -14.10 16.56 -11.08
N ARG A 357 -13.87 15.24 -11.03
CA ARG A 357 -14.07 14.34 -12.17
C ARG A 357 -15.25 13.40 -11.97
N ILE A 358 -15.47 12.89 -10.75
CA ILE A 358 -16.47 11.86 -10.45
C ILE A 358 -17.22 12.15 -9.15
N SER A 359 -18.44 11.63 -9.02
CA SER A 359 -19.16 11.59 -7.74
C SER A 359 -18.67 10.40 -6.90
N ILE A 360 -18.48 10.60 -5.59
CA ILE A 360 -17.97 9.58 -4.67
C ILE A 360 -18.96 9.43 -3.51
N PHE A 361 -19.72 8.35 -3.55
CA PHE A 361 -20.70 7.99 -2.52
C PHE A 361 -20.11 6.96 -1.55
N ALA A 362 -20.53 7.00 -0.29
CA ALA A 362 -20.08 6.08 0.74
C ALA A 362 -21.25 5.41 1.47
N LYS A 363 -21.32 4.08 1.39
CA LYS A 363 -22.17 3.24 2.25
C LYS A 363 -21.34 2.75 3.44
N THR A 364 -21.63 3.26 4.63
CA THR A 364 -20.88 3.03 5.87
C THR A 364 -21.77 3.25 7.10
N ASP A 365 -21.38 2.73 8.27
CA ASP A 365 -22.06 2.95 9.56
C ASP A 365 -21.51 4.18 10.30
N VAL A 366 -20.50 4.85 9.73
CA VAL A 366 -19.96 6.10 10.29
C VAL A 366 -20.96 7.23 10.10
N ASP A 367 -21.07 8.09 11.13
CA ASP A 367 -21.93 9.27 11.13
C ASP A 367 -21.84 10.04 9.79
N PRO A 368 -22.96 10.25 9.08
CA PRO A 368 -22.99 10.96 7.80
C PRO A 368 -22.30 12.33 7.84
N GLU A 369 -22.36 13.07 8.96
CA GLU A 369 -21.69 14.36 9.10
C GLU A 369 -20.16 14.20 9.09
N ILE A 370 -19.64 13.14 9.71
CA ILE A 370 -18.22 12.81 9.66
C ILE A 370 -17.80 12.43 8.23
N VAL A 371 -18.62 11.66 7.52
CA VAL A 371 -18.36 11.25 6.13
C VAL A 371 -18.27 12.48 5.21
N ARG A 372 -19.17 13.46 5.38
CA ARG A 372 -19.15 14.72 4.61
C ARG A 372 -17.93 15.57 4.90
N ARG A 373 -17.44 15.59 6.15
CA ARG A 373 -16.22 16.34 6.52
C ARG A 373 -14.98 15.87 5.77
N VAL A 374 -14.94 14.61 5.33
CA VAL A 374 -13.86 14.07 4.49
C VAL A 374 -14.22 14.09 2.99
N TYR A 375 -15.21 14.92 2.64
CA TYR A 375 -15.73 15.21 1.31
C TYR A 375 -16.48 14.07 0.62
N LEU A 376 -16.78 12.97 1.30
CA LEU A 376 -17.56 11.88 0.71
C LEU A 376 -19.06 12.13 0.87
N ASP A 377 -19.86 11.62 -0.07
CA ASP A 377 -21.32 11.78 -0.03
C ASP A 377 -21.96 10.52 0.60
N PRO A 378 -22.41 10.56 1.87
CA PRO A 378 -22.95 9.38 2.54
C PRO A 378 -24.28 8.94 1.94
N ILE A 379 -24.53 7.63 1.92
CA ILE A 379 -25.78 7.03 1.46
C ILE A 379 -26.31 6.00 2.46
N ASP A 380 -27.62 5.95 2.60
CA ASP A 380 -28.29 5.01 3.50
C ASP A 380 -28.59 3.67 2.81
N ASP A 381 -29.21 3.71 1.64
CA ASP A 381 -29.62 2.51 0.90
C ASP A 381 -28.82 2.33 -0.40
N LEU A 382 -28.09 1.22 -0.47
CA LEU A 382 -27.20 0.92 -1.60
C LEU A 382 -28.00 0.62 -2.88
N GLN A 383 -29.11 -0.11 -2.79
CA GLN A 383 -29.93 -0.48 -3.95
C GLN A 383 -30.54 0.77 -4.60
N SER A 384 -31.17 1.63 -3.80
CA SER A 384 -31.80 2.86 -4.25
C SER A 384 -30.76 3.78 -4.90
N LYS A 385 -29.55 3.88 -4.33
CA LYS A 385 -28.51 4.71 -4.93
C LYS A 385 -28.01 4.18 -6.27
N ILE A 386 -27.84 2.86 -6.41
CA ILE A 386 -27.48 2.24 -7.68
C ILE A 386 -28.54 2.55 -8.74
N ASN A 387 -29.83 2.41 -8.39
CA ASN A 387 -30.93 2.70 -9.29
C ASN A 387 -30.94 4.17 -9.73
N GLU A 388 -30.79 5.11 -8.80
CA GLU A 388 -30.73 6.55 -9.08
C GLU A 388 -29.60 6.89 -10.07
N GLU A 389 -28.40 6.35 -9.84
CA GLU A 389 -27.28 6.61 -10.75
C GLU A 389 -27.47 5.96 -12.13
N LEU A 390 -28.01 4.74 -12.20
CA LEU A 390 -28.33 4.11 -13.49
C LEU A 390 -29.38 4.93 -14.27
N GLU A 391 -30.41 5.43 -13.61
CA GLU A 391 -31.43 6.30 -14.22
C GLU A 391 -30.83 7.60 -14.75
N LYS A 392 -29.95 8.24 -13.97
CA LYS A 392 -29.23 9.46 -14.35
C LYS A 392 -28.40 9.29 -15.63
N PHE A 393 -27.75 8.15 -15.82
CA PHE A 393 -26.94 7.88 -17.02
C PHE A 393 -27.72 7.23 -18.17
N GLY A 394 -29.00 6.90 -17.96
CA GLY A 394 -29.92 6.42 -18.99
C GLY A 394 -30.02 4.90 -19.10
N LYS A 395 -30.94 4.44 -19.94
CA LYS A 395 -31.38 3.03 -20.03
C LYS A 395 -30.31 2.03 -20.49
N GLU A 396 -29.26 2.49 -21.16
CA GLU A 396 -28.14 1.64 -21.60
C GLU A 396 -26.97 1.65 -20.61
N SER A 397 -27.10 2.35 -19.48
CA SER A 397 -26.04 2.47 -18.48
C SER A 397 -25.75 1.11 -17.84
N LYS A 398 -24.49 0.89 -17.48
CA LYS A 398 -24.06 -0.36 -16.84
C LYS A 398 -23.33 -0.08 -15.53
N VAL A 399 -23.61 -0.91 -14.53
CA VAL A 399 -22.90 -0.90 -13.25
C VAL A 399 -21.87 -2.01 -13.19
N MET A 400 -20.65 -1.67 -12.81
CA MET A 400 -19.56 -2.61 -12.57
C MET A 400 -19.35 -2.82 -11.07
N PHE A 401 -19.24 -4.07 -10.63
CA PHE A 401 -19.01 -4.42 -9.23
C PHE A 401 -17.58 -4.91 -9.01
N ILE A 402 -16.96 -4.49 -7.91
CA ILE A 402 -15.62 -4.94 -7.50
C ILE A 402 -15.70 -5.34 -6.03
N LEU A 403 -15.67 -6.63 -5.74
CA LEU A 403 -15.90 -7.12 -4.37
C LEU A 403 -14.67 -7.03 -3.45
N ASP A 404 -13.48 -6.85 -4.01
CA ASP A 404 -12.22 -6.71 -3.27
C ASP A 404 -11.40 -5.51 -3.75
N ALA A 405 -12.03 -4.34 -3.77
CA ALA A 405 -11.44 -3.11 -4.29
C ALA A 405 -10.32 -2.54 -3.37
N GLY A 406 -10.17 -3.07 -2.15
CA GLY A 406 -9.04 -2.74 -1.27
C GLY A 406 -7.69 -3.28 -1.78
N HIS A 407 -7.72 -4.39 -2.53
CA HIS A 407 -6.52 -5.03 -3.11
C HIS A 407 -6.48 -4.94 -4.63
N VAL A 408 -7.61 -5.19 -5.29
CA VAL A 408 -7.69 -5.28 -6.75
C VAL A 408 -7.65 -3.88 -7.38
N VAL A 409 -6.85 -3.75 -8.44
CA VAL A 409 -6.73 -2.53 -9.23
C VAL A 409 -7.21 -2.82 -10.66
N PRO A 410 -8.42 -2.39 -11.04
CA PRO A 410 -8.86 -2.45 -12.42
C PRO A 410 -8.03 -1.50 -13.29
N HIS A 411 -7.55 -1.99 -14.43
CA HIS A 411 -6.82 -1.21 -15.42
C HIS A 411 -7.57 -1.23 -16.74
N VAL A 412 -8.03 -0.05 -17.16
CA VAL A 412 -8.69 0.12 -18.46
C VAL A 412 -7.63 0.12 -19.54
N ASP A 413 -7.60 -0.92 -20.39
CA ASP A 413 -6.74 -0.95 -21.56
C ASP A 413 -7.24 0.15 -22.52
N ARG A 414 -6.61 1.33 -22.48
CA ARG A 414 -6.80 2.33 -23.53
C ARG A 414 -6.16 1.73 -24.78
N ALA A 415 -6.96 1.14 -25.66
CA ALA A 415 -6.50 0.81 -27.00
C ALA A 415 -5.89 2.10 -27.58
N ALA A 416 -4.59 2.02 -27.92
CA ALA A 416 -3.79 3.14 -28.41
C ALA A 416 -4.31 3.67 -29.75
#